data_AF-A0A532AK89-F1
#
_entry.id   AF-A0A532AK89-F1
#
_cell.length_a   1.000
_cell.length_b   1.000
_cell.length_c   1.000
_cell.angle_alpha   90.00
_cell.angle_beta   90.00
_cell.angle_gamma   90.00
#
_symmetry.space_group_name_H-M   'P 1'
#
loop_
_entity.id
_entity.type
_entity.pdbx_description
1 polymer ?
#
loop_
_entity_poly.entity_id
_entity_poly.type
_entity_poly.pdbx_seq_one_letter_code
_entity_poly.pdbx_strand_id
1 'polypeptide(L)'
;MQDHAYRSRQPALPLAVIFAAIILAVGTFLGSSWAANAQQTTASSDSIWQDLKGDVFGDRAILVDTGVVRIEAPKRAQDAAIVPVDIYIDPDKAPDGIKAVTLIIDV
;
A
#
# COMPACT_ATOMS: atom_id res chain seq x y z
N MET A 1 -56.38 -47.07 -48.76
CA MET A 1 -56.07 -47.31 -47.34
C MET A 1 -54.62 -47.75 -47.26
N GLN A 2 -53.74 -46.86 -46.78
CA GLN A 2 -52.54 -47.15 -45.97
C GLN A 2 -51.68 -45.87 -45.94
N ASP A 3 -51.86 -45.09 -44.88
CA ASP A 3 -51.13 -43.87 -44.58
C ASP A 3 -49.77 -44.22 -43.94
N HIS A 4 -48.67 -43.77 -44.53
CA HIS A 4 -47.35 -43.80 -43.91
C HIS A 4 -47.04 -42.43 -43.28
N ALA A 5 -47.43 -42.26 -42.01
CA ALA A 5 -47.00 -41.13 -41.20
C ALA A 5 -45.70 -41.47 -40.46
N TYR A 6 -44.57 -40.97 -40.96
CA TYR A 6 -43.27 -41.04 -40.28
C TYR A 6 -43.25 -40.01 -39.14
N ARG A 7 -43.50 -40.46 -37.91
CA ARG A 7 -43.50 -39.63 -36.70
C ARG A 7 -42.05 -39.41 -36.22
N SER A 8 -41.51 -38.22 -36.48
CA SER A 8 -40.23 -37.74 -35.96
C SER A 8 -40.23 -37.69 -34.42
N ARG A 9 -39.30 -38.39 -33.78
CA ARG A 9 -39.11 -38.35 -32.31
C ARG A 9 -38.18 -37.19 -31.96
N GLN A 10 -38.72 -36.06 -31.49
CA GLN A 10 -37.93 -35.03 -30.81
C GLN A 10 -37.64 -35.49 -29.38
N PRO A 11 -36.37 -35.56 -28.92
CA PRO A 11 -36.08 -35.80 -27.52
C PRO A 11 -36.37 -34.52 -26.74
N ALA A 12 -37.55 -34.46 -26.11
CA ALA A 12 -37.86 -33.41 -25.16
C ALA A 12 -36.94 -33.57 -23.95
N LEU A 13 -35.90 -32.74 -23.84
CA LEU A 13 -35.12 -32.65 -22.61
C LEU A 13 -36.07 -32.20 -21.48
N PRO A 14 -36.08 -32.89 -20.33
CA PRO A 14 -36.99 -32.55 -19.24
C PRO A 14 -36.70 -31.14 -18.71
N LEU A 15 -37.76 -30.36 -18.53
CA LEU A 15 -37.76 -28.97 -18.05
C LEU A 15 -36.91 -28.78 -16.76
N ALA A 16 -36.78 -29.84 -15.96
CA ALA A 16 -35.95 -29.88 -14.75
C ALA A 16 -34.44 -29.66 -15.02
N VAL A 17 -33.92 -30.11 -16.16
CA VAL A 17 -32.50 -29.94 -16.54
C VAL A 17 -32.20 -28.49 -16.91
N ILE A 18 -33.15 -27.81 -17.55
CA ILE A 18 -33.04 -26.39 -17.90
C ILE A 18 -33.07 -25.54 -16.62
N PHE A 19 -33.94 -25.88 -15.67
CA PHE A 19 -34.07 -25.15 -14.41
C PHE A 19 -32.81 -25.29 -13.53
N ALA A 20 -32.21 -26.49 -13.46
CA ALA A 20 -30.99 -26.72 -12.70
C ALA A 20 -29.78 -25.96 -13.27
N ALA A 21 -29.68 -25.82 -14.60
CA ALA A 21 -28.60 -25.06 -15.24
C ALA A 21 -28.69 -23.55 -14.98
N ILE A 22 -29.91 -23.01 -14.85
CA ILE A 22 -30.12 -21.57 -14.57
C ILE A 22 -29.71 -21.23 -13.13
N ILE A 23 -30.03 -22.09 -12.15
CA ILE A 23 -29.70 -21.86 -10.73
C ILE A 23 -28.18 -21.86 -10.51
N LEU A 24 -27.44 -22.75 -11.19
CA LEU A 24 -25.98 -22.81 -11.13
C LEU A 24 -25.28 -21.61 -11.78
N ALA A 25 -25.87 -21.01 -12.83
CA ALA A 25 -25.31 -19.84 -13.50
C ALA A 25 -25.51 -18.52 -12.72
N VAL A 26 -26.56 -18.41 -11.90
CA VAL A 26 -26.83 -17.21 -11.09
C VAL A 26 -25.94 -17.17 -9.82
N GLY A 27 -25.61 -18.33 -9.25
CA GLY A 27 -24.78 -18.42 -8.05
C GLY A 27 -23.34 -17.96 -8.23
N THR A 28 -22.78 -18.06 -9.45
CA THR A 28 -21.39 -17.65 -9.73
C THR A 28 -21.24 -16.15 -10.00
N PHE A 29 -22.33 -15.44 -10.33
CA PHE A 29 -22.27 -14.00 -10.63
C PHE A 29 -22.23 -13.12 -9.36
N LEU A 30 -22.79 -13.61 -8.25
CA LEU A 30 -22.85 -12.87 -6.97
C LEU A 30 -21.64 -13.12 -6.05
N GLY A 31 -20.76 -14.07 -6.40
CA GLY A 31 -19.57 -14.44 -5.62
C GLY A 31 -18.29 -13.71 -6.02
N SER A 32 -18.38 -12.64 -6.83
CA SER A 32 -17.22 -11.82 -7.17
C SER A 32 -16.80 -10.99 -5.96
N SER A 33 -16.01 -11.61 -5.08
CA SER A 33 -15.26 -10.92 -4.04
C SER A 33 -14.47 -9.80 -4.69
N TRP A 34 -14.96 -8.56 -4.58
CA TRP A 34 -14.20 -7.38 -4.96
C TRP A 34 -12.89 -7.42 -4.18
N ALA A 35 -11.78 -7.54 -4.89
CA ALA A 35 -10.46 -7.43 -4.29
C ALA A 35 -10.38 -6.06 -3.60
N ALA A 36 -10.31 -6.07 -2.27
CA ALA A 36 -9.99 -4.89 -1.49
C ALA A 36 -8.56 -4.49 -1.85
N ASN A 37 -8.42 -3.57 -2.80
CA ASN A 37 -7.14 -2.95 -3.08
C ASN A 37 -6.87 -1.99 -1.91
N ALA A 38 -5.93 -2.37 -1.04
CA ALA A 38 -5.37 -1.43 -0.08
C ALA A 38 -4.75 -0.28 -0.87
N GLN A 39 -5.41 0.88 -0.88
CA GLN A 39 -4.89 2.09 -1.50
C GLN A 39 -3.75 2.58 -0.63
N GLN A 40 -2.53 2.11 -0.91
CA GLN A 40 -1.33 2.68 -0.31
C GLN A 40 -1.07 4.01 -1.03
N THR A 41 -1.63 5.09 -0.50
CA THR A 41 -1.23 6.44 -0.92
C THR A 41 0.20 6.64 -0.44
N THR A 42 1.16 6.42 -1.33
CA THR A 42 2.56 6.78 -1.10
C THR A 42 2.65 8.31 -1.13
N ALA A 43 2.33 8.95 -0.01
CA ALA A 43 2.67 10.35 0.19
C ALA A 43 4.20 10.46 0.03
N SER A 44 4.69 11.46 -0.71
CA SER A 44 6.13 11.66 -0.82
C SER A 44 6.69 12.04 0.55
N SER A 45 7.93 11.64 0.85
CA SER A 45 8.57 12.01 2.12
C SER A 45 8.58 13.53 2.32
N ASP A 46 8.69 14.32 1.23
CA ASP A 46 8.56 15.78 1.28
C ASP A 46 7.20 16.24 1.82
N SER A 47 6.11 15.59 1.41
CA SER A 47 4.76 15.94 1.88
C SER A 47 4.57 15.57 3.35
N ILE A 48 5.04 14.40 3.76
CA ILE A 48 5.01 13.97 5.17
C ILE A 48 5.81 14.95 6.03
N TRP A 49 6.99 15.36 5.54
CA TRP A 49 7.82 16.34 6.21
C TRP A 49 7.16 17.72 6.34
N GLN A 50 6.46 18.19 5.30
CA GLN A 50 5.75 19.48 5.38
C GLN A 50 4.68 19.47 6.48
N ASP A 51 3.99 18.35 6.67
CA ASP A 51 2.96 18.21 7.69
C ASP A 51 3.58 18.05 9.09
N LEU A 52 4.66 17.27 9.23
CA LEU A 52 5.27 16.95 10.52
C LEU A 52 6.12 18.08 11.12
N LYS A 53 6.82 18.88 10.30
CA LYS A 53 7.83 19.83 10.79
C LYS A 53 7.25 20.87 11.76
N GLY A 54 6.00 21.29 11.57
CA GLY A 54 5.31 22.24 12.44
C GLY A 54 5.02 21.66 13.81
N ASP A 55 4.64 20.38 13.88
CA ASP A 55 4.37 19.70 15.14
C ASP A 55 5.64 19.49 15.96
N VAL A 56 6.78 19.22 15.31
CA VAL A 56 8.06 18.96 15.98
C VAL A 56 8.79 20.25 16.35
N PHE A 57 8.79 21.25 15.46
CA PHE A 57 9.60 22.45 15.62
C PHE A 57 8.81 23.73 15.93
N GLY A 58 7.47 23.70 15.84
CA GLY A 58 6.62 24.88 15.94
C GLY A 58 6.94 25.89 14.84
N ASP A 59 6.92 27.18 15.20
CA ASP A 59 7.20 28.28 14.27
C ASP A 59 8.70 28.56 14.06
N ARG A 60 9.59 27.66 14.49
CA ARG A 60 11.04 27.86 14.33
C ARG A 60 11.44 27.76 12.86
N ALA A 61 12.21 28.75 12.38
CA ALA A 61 12.77 28.73 11.04
C ALA A 61 13.77 27.56 10.88
N ILE A 62 13.54 26.74 9.85
CA ILE A 62 14.46 25.65 9.47
C ILE A 62 15.37 26.20 8.37
N LEU A 63 16.66 26.29 8.68
CA LEU A 63 17.67 26.80 7.77
C LEU A 63 18.24 25.68 6.91
N VAL A 64 18.82 26.03 5.76
CA VAL A 64 19.59 25.10 4.94
C VAL A 64 20.80 24.62 5.74
N ASP A 65 21.12 23.33 5.61
CA ASP A 65 22.27 22.73 6.27
C ASP A 65 23.58 23.46 5.94
N THR A 66 24.33 23.80 6.99
CA THR A 66 25.63 24.46 6.93
C THR A 66 26.80 23.52 7.26
N GLY A 67 26.54 22.21 7.35
CA GLY A 67 27.52 21.18 7.68
C GLY A 67 27.77 21.01 9.18
N VAL A 68 26.85 21.48 10.02
CA VAL A 68 26.94 21.34 11.49
C VAL A 68 26.77 19.88 11.92
N VAL A 69 25.91 19.14 11.20
CA VAL A 69 25.56 17.76 11.52
C VAL A 69 25.93 16.86 10.35
N ARG A 70 26.52 15.72 10.65
CA ARG A 70 26.78 14.66 9.67
C ARG A 70 26.28 13.33 10.21
N ILE A 71 25.57 12.59 9.37
CA ILE A 71 24.98 11.29 9.73
C ILE A 71 25.64 10.21 8.90
N GLU A 72 26.14 9.18 9.56
CA GLU A 72 26.63 7.96 8.92
C GLU A 72 25.78 6.77 9.37
N ALA A 73 25.32 5.99 8.40
CA ALA A 73 24.57 4.77 8.64
C ALA A 73 24.93 3.72 7.58
N PRO A 74 24.87 2.42 7.91
CA PRO A 74 25.04 1.37 6.93
C PRO A 74 24.05 1.50 5.77
N LYS A 75 24.53 1.29 4.55
CA LYS A 75 23.70 1.36 3.33
C LYS A 75 22.49 0.42 3.38
N ARG A 76 22.63 -0.73 4.05
CA ARG A 76 21.52 -1.64 4.33
C ARG A 76 21.67 -2.23 5.72
N ALA A 77 20.54 -2.36 6.39
CA ALA A 77 20.40 -3.27 7.51
C ALA A 77 20.45 -4.72 7.01
N GLN A 78 21.14 -5.59 7.74
CA GLN A 78 20.93 -7.03 7.62
C GLN A 78 19.57 -7.41 8.23
N ASP A 79 18.98 -8.51 7.77
CA ASP A 79 17.64 -8.94 8.18
C ASP A 79 17.51 -9.03 9.71
N ALA A 80 16.54 -8.28 10.26
CA ALA A 80 16.28 -8.09 11.68
C ALA A 80 17.46 -7.58 12.56
N ALA A 81 18.48 -6.95 11.97
CA ALA A 81 19.61 -6.42 12.72
C ALA A 81 19.34 -5.04 13.33
N ILE A 82 19.98 -4.77 14.48
CA ILE A 82 20.11 -3.42 15.01
C ILE A 82 20.99 -2.60 14.05
N VAL A 83 20.50 -1.44 13.63
CA VAL A 83 21.21 -0.54 12.72
C VAL A 83 21.97 0.51 13.53
N PRO A 84 23.32 0.51 13.50
CA PRO A 84 24.08 1.60 14.08
C PRO A 84 23.90 2.87 13.24
N VAL A 85 23.70 4.00 13.92
CA VAL A 85 23.66 5.34 13.30
C VAL A 85 24.59 6.22 14.09
N ASP A 86 25.61 6.75 13.42
CA ASP A 86 26.58 7.66 14.00
C ASP A 86 26.22 9.11 13.63
N ILE A 87 26.10 9.96 14.64
CA ILE A 87 25.78 11.39 14.49
C ILE A 87 26.99 12.19 14.94
N TYR A 88 27.58 12.94 14.01
CA TYR A 88 28.70 13.84 14.27
C TYR A 88 28.21 15.28 14.31
N ILE A 89 28.72 16.04 15.27
CA ILE A 89 28.43 17.47 15.44
C ILE A 89 29.76 18.20 15.38
N ASP A 90 29.84 19.22 14.53
CA ASP A 90 30.98 20.13 14.48
C ASP A 90 30.75 21.30 15.46
N PRO A 91 31.46 21.34 16.61
CA PRO A 91 31.28 22.39 17.60
C PRO A 91 31.75 23.76 17.10
N ASP A 92 32.70 23.82 16.17
CA ASP A 92 33.22 25.08 15.64
C ASP A 92 32.18 25.79 14.76
N LYS A 93 31.20 25.03 14.24
CA LYS A 93 30.06 25.53 13.46
C LYS A 93 28.84 25.88 14.31
N ALA A 94 28.88 25.58 15.61
CA ALA A 94 27.81 25.85 16.56
C ALA A 94 28.37 26.54 17.82
N PRO A 95 28.82 27.81 17.71
CA PRO A 95 29.50 28.51 18.81
C PRO A 95 28.61 28.73 20.04
N ASP A 96 27.29 28.84 19.83
CA ASP A 96 26.30 28.95 20.91
C ASP A 96 25.93 27.58 21.53
N GLY A 97 26.53 26.49 21.02
CA GLY A 97 26.28 25.12 21.43
C GLY A 97 25.01 24.51 20.82
N ILE A 98 24.89 23.19 20.93
CA ILE A 98 23.72 22.43 20.49
C ILE A 98 22.84 22.10 21.70
N LYS A 99 21.61 22.62 21.69
CA LYS A 99 20.63 22.38 22.76
C LYS A 99 19.96 21.00 22.65
N ALA A 100 19.66 20.57 21.44
CA ALA A 100 18.94 19.33 21.18
C ALA A 100 19.24 18.80 19.77
N VAL A 101 19.21 17.48 19.63
CA VAL A 101 19.25 16.77 18.34
C VAL A 101 17.98 15.93 18.25
N THR A 102 17.29 16.02 17.12
CA THR A 102 16.06 15.26 16.85
C THR A 102 16.26 14.45 15.58
N LEU A 103 16.21 13.12 15.71
CA LEU A 103 16.25 12.19 14.57
C LEU A 103 14.81 11.81 14.23
N ILE A 104 14.41 12.03 12.98
CA ILE A 104 13.09 11.69 12.45
C ILE A 104 13.26 10.56 11.45
N ILE A 105 12.43 9.52 11.58
CA ILE A 105 12.42 8.34 10.72
C ILE A 105 11.05 8.29 10.06
N ASP A 106 11.04 8.23 8.73
CA ASP A 106 9.84 8.11 7.88
C ASP A 106 9.77 6.72 7.23
N VAL A 107 8.61 6.36 6.68
CA VAL A 107 8.24 5.01 6.19
C VAL A 107 8.56 4.75 4.73
#